data_AF-A0A3C0SZ48-F1
#
_entry.id   AF-A0A3C0SZ48-F1
#
_cell.length_a   1.000
_cell.length_b   1.000
_cell.length_c   1.000
_cell.angle_alpha   90.00
_cell.angle_beta   90.00
_cell.angle_gamma   90.00
#
_symmetry.space_group_name_H-M   'P 1'
#
loop_
_entity.id
_entity.type
_entity.pdbx_description
1 polymer ?
#
loop_
_entity_poly.entity_id
_entity_poly.type
_entity_poly.pdbx_seq_one_letter_code
_entity_poly.pdbx_strand_id
1 'polypeptide(L)'
;MSVDHEEWKKSKVQLEAEIAEFEREKEEIKALIGNIGGKSYSKRDNVINIVFLAIIIILFVLEITTHWLPAFISLEISVLLVSIKIVWMIHSQHKYNHFIFWILNTIEFRVNDVGKKVKKIERLMNEVERR
;
A
#
# COMPACT_ATOMS: atom_id res chain seq x y z
N MET A 1 -45.57 -16.20 -23.72
CA MET A 1 -44.23 -15.64 -24.05
C MET A 1 -43.92 -14.33 -23.32
N SER A 2 -44.75 -13.87 -22.38
CA SER A 2 -44.57 -12.60 -21.64
C SER A 2 -43.93 -12.75 -20.25
N VAL A 3 -43.83 -13.97 -19.71
CA VAL A 3 -43.34 -14.23 -18.34
C VAL A 3 -41.81 -14.16 -18.26
N ASP A 4 -41.11 -14.63 -19.31
CA ASP A 4 -39.64 -14.65 -19.40
C ASP A 4 -39.02 -13.24 -19.45
N HIS A 5 -39.74 -12.28 -20.05
CA HIS A 5 -39.25 -10.91 -20.21
C HIS A 5 -39.29 -10.08 -18.91
N GLU A 6 -40.24 -10.38 -18.03
CA GLU A 6 -40.36 -9.83 -16.67
C GLU A 6 -39.28 -10.40 -15.75
N GLU A 7 -39.04 -11.71 -15.81
CA GLU A 7 -38.00 -12.40 -15.03
C GLU A 7 -36.60 -11.91 -15.38
N TRP A 8 -36.30 -11.77 -16.68
CA TRP A 8 -35.03 -11.24 -17.15
C TRP A 8 -34.80 -9.79 -16.71
N LYS A 9 -35.83 -8.93 -16.75
CA LYS A 9 -35.76 -7.57 -16.22
C LYS A 9 -35.45 -7.55 -14.73
N LYS A 10 -36.12 -8.42 -13.95
CA LYS A 10 -35.94 -8.50 -12.50
C LYS A 10 -34.53 -8.96 -12.13
N SER A 11 -34.01 -9.97 -12.84
CA SER A 11 -32.63 -10.46 -12.67
C SER A 11 -31.59 -9.41 -13.07
N LYS A 12 -31.82 -8.68 -14.16
CA LYS A 12 -30.93 -7.59 -14.59
C LYS A 12 -30.87 -6.44 -13.58
N VAL A 13 -32.02 -6.06 -13.01
CA VAL A 13 -32.10 -5.04 -11.96
C VAL A 13 -31.41 -5.50 -10.67
N GLN A 14 -31.54 -6.78 -10.32
CA GLN A 14 -30.83 -7.35 -9.17
C GLN A 14 -29.31 -7.36 -9.38
N LEU A 15 -28.84 -7.77 -10.57
CA LEU A 15 -27.41 -7.73 -10.92
C LEU A 15 -26.84 -6.32 -10.92
N GLU A 16 -27.58 -5.34 -11.46
CA GLU A 16 -27.16 -3.93 -11.44
C GLU A 16 -27.08 -3.38 -10.01
N ALA A 17 -28.00 -3.77 -9.12
CA ALA A 17 -27.96 -3.40 -7.72
C ALA A 17 -26.78 -4.05 -6.97
N GLU A 18 -26.50 -5.33 -7.25
CA GLU A 18 -25.40 -6.08 -6.64
C GLU A 18 -24.03 -5.52 -7.10
N ILE A 19 -23.91 -5.14 -8.38
CA ILE A 19 -22.71 -4.46 -8.91
C ILE A 19 -22.50 -3.10 -8.23
N ALA A 20 -23.56 -2.30 -8.05
CA ALA A 20 -23.47 -1.01 -7.40
C ALA A 20 -23.02 -1.14 -5.93
N GLU A 21 -23.50 -2.17 -5.23
CA GLU A 21 -23.07 -2.49 -3.87
C GLU A 21 -21.59 -2.92 -3.83
N PHE A 22 -21.15 -3.76 -4.76
CA PHE A 22 -19.74 -4.14 -4.91
C PHE A 22 -18.82 -2.94 -5.19
N GLU A 23 -19.25 -2.00 -6.02
CA GLU A 23 -18.47 -0.78 -6.27
C GLU A 23 -18.34 0.07 -5.01
N ARG A 24 -19.39 0.17 -4.21
CA ARG A 24 -19.36 0.91 -2.94
C ARG A 24 -18.41 0.27 -1.94
N GLU A 25 -18.51 -1.05 -1.72
CA GLU A 25 -17.59 -1.77 -0.83
C GLU A 25 -16.14 -1.65 -1.30
N LYS A 26 -15.91 -1.72 -2.62
CA LYS A 26 -14.59 -1.52 -3.21
C LYS A 26 -14.04 -0.12 -2.94
N GLU A 27 -14.86 0.92 -3.05
CA GLU A 27 -14.44 2.30 -2.72
C GLU A 27 -14.14 2.47 -1.23
N GLU A 28 -14.94 1.88 -0.34
CA GLU A 28 -14.70 1.87 1.10
C GLU A 28 -13.37 1.18 1.44
N ILE A 29 -13.13 0.00 0.86
CA ILE A 29 -11.85 -0.72 1.01
C ILE A 29 -10.69 0.12 0.46
N LYS A 30 -10.85 0.76 -0.71
CA LYS A 30 -9.83 1.63 -1.28
C LYS A 30 -9.54 2.85 -0.40
N ALA A 31 -10.55 3.41 0.26
CA ALA A 31 -10.39 4.52 1.19
C ALA A 31 -9.67 4.08 2.48
N LEU A 32 -10.02 2.92 3.03
CA LEU A 32 -9.33 2.32 4.18
C LEU A 32 -7.87 2.02 3.85
N ILE A 33 -7.59 1.41 2.69
CA ILE A 33 -6.22 1.17 2.19
C ILE A 33 -5.48 2.50 1.99
N GLY A 34 -6.13 3.53 1.43
CA GLY A 34 -5.52 4.84 1.22
C GLY A 34 -5.19 5.60 2.50
N ASN A 35 -6.00 5.42 3.55
CA ASN A 35 -5.74 5.97 4.88
C ASN A 35 -4.60 5.25 5.61
N ILE A 36 -4.47 3.94 5.42
CA ILE A 36 -3.35 3.17 6.00
C ILE A 36 -2.06 3.35 5.18
N GLY A 37 -2.18 3.53 3.86
CA GLY A 37 -1.09 3.77 2.91
C GLY A 37 -0.52 5.20 2.91
N GLY A 38 -0.99 6.10 3.80
CA GLY A 38 -0.24 7.32 4.10
C GLY A 38 -0.50 8.52 3.20
N LYS A 39 -1.72 8.74 2.70
CA LYS A 39 -2.05 9.97 1.94
C LYS A 39 -1.80 11.27 2.73
N SER A 40 -1.86 11.22 4.07
CA SER A 40 -1.48 12.32 4.99
C SER A 40 0.01 12.33 5.37
N TYR A 41 0.67 11.18 5.27
CA TYR A 41 2.07 10.97 5.61
C TYR A 41 2.98 11.45 4.47
N SER A 42 2.64 11.14 3.22
CA SER A 42 3.42 11.43 2.03
C SER A 42 3.66 12.93 1.78
N LYS A 43 2.65 13.80 2.00
CA LYS A 43 2.82 15.25 1.79
C LYS A 43 3.73 15.89 2.85
N ARG A 44 3.57 15.53 4.11
CA ARG A 44 4.40 16.05 5.21
C ARG A 44 5.83 15.52 5.11
N ASP A 45 6.01 14.24 4.81
CA ASP A 45 7.34 13.65 4.63
C ASP A 45 8.11 14.29 3.46
N ASN A 46 7.43 14.58 2.34
CA ASN A 46 8.06 15.29 1.22
C ASN A 46 8.52 16.70 1.63
N VAL A 47 7.69 17.45 2.37
CA VAL A 47 8.09 18.77 2.88
C VAL A 47 9.28 18.65 3.84
N ILE A 48 9.25 17.69 4.78
CA ILE A 48 10.34 17.47 5.71
C ILE A 48 11.63 17.08 4.96
N ASN A 49 11.55 16.24 3.93
CA ASN A 49 12.72 15.87 3.12
C ASN A 49 13.30 17.06 2.36
N ILE A 50 12.46 17.91 1.76
CA ILE A 50 12.90 19.11 1.05
C ILE A 50 13.60 20.08 2.03
N VAL A 51 12.99 20.31 3.20
CA VAL A 51 13.59 21.17 4.24
C VAL A 51 14.92 20.58 4.73
N PHE A 52 14.99 19.27 4.95
CA PHE A 52 16.21 18.60 5.39
C PHE A 52 17.34 18.72 4.35
N LEU A 53 17.02 18.54 3.08
CA LEU A 53 17.95 18.72 1.97
C LEU A 53 18.44 20.18 1.89
N ALA A 54 17.53 21.15 2.03
CA ALA A 54 17.89 22.57 2.03
C ALA A 54 18.86 22.91 3.19
N ILE A 55 18.64 22.35 4.38
CA ILE A 55 19.53 22.53 5.53
C ILE A 55 20.93 21.98 5.23
N ILE A 56 21.04 20.78 4.64
CA ILE A 56 22.33 20.19 4.27
C ILE A 56 23.06 21.10 3.27
N ILE A 57 22.36 21.57 2.23
CA ILE A 57 22.95 22.46 1.21
C ILE A 57 23.43 23.77 1.85
N ILE A 58 22.63 24.36 2.74
CA ILE A 58 23.00 25.60 3.44
C ILE A 58 24.23 25.40 4.31
N LEU A 59 24.33 24.29 5.05
CA LEU A 59 25.51 23.96 5.86
C LEU A 59 26.76 23.84 4.99
N PHE A 60 26.68 23.15 3.85
CA PHE A 60 27.78 23.04 2.89
C PHE A 60 28.20 24.40 2.30
N VAL A 61 27.25 25.26 1.93
CA VAL A 61 27.54 26.59 1.38
C VAL A 61 28.17 27.51 2.44
N LEU A 62 27.69 27.46 3.68
CA LEU A 62 28.23 28.22 4.82
C LEU A 62 29.65 27.79 5.17
N GLU A 63 29.93 26.49 5.13
CA GLU A 63 31.27 25.92 5.32
C GLU A 63 32.25 26.47 4.28
N ILE A 64 31.90 26.40 2.99
CA ILE A 64 32.73 26.87 1.88
C ILE A 64 32.95 28.39 1.94
N THR A 65 31.91 29.15 2.30
CA THR A 65 31.97 30.63 2.23
C THR A 65 32.65 31.24 3.45
N THR A 66 32.41 30.69 4.64
CA THR A 66 32.79 31.36 5.90
C THR A 66 34.11 30.83 6.46
N HIS A 67 34.56 29.62 6.08
CA HIS A 67 35.75 28.94 6.64
C HIS A 67 35.83 28.95 8.18
N TRP A 68 34.70 29.20 8.86
CA TRP A 68 34.67 29.48 10.30
C TRP A 68 34.71 28.19 11.13
N LEU A 69 34.38 27.05 10.49
CA LEU A 69 34.45 25.72 11.05
C LEU A 69 35.45 24.88 10.24
N PRO A 70 36.31 24.06 10.89
CA PRO A 70 37.12 23.09 10.19
C PRO A 70 36.22 22.16 9.39
N ALA A 71 36.49 22.00 8.09
CA ALA A 71 35.67 21.22 7.16
C ALA A 71 35.36 19.80 7.67
N PHE A 72 36.32 19.22 8.40
CA PHE A 72 36.18 17.91 9.02
C PHE A 72 35.00 17.83 10.01
N ILE A 73 34.83 18.83 10.89
CA ILE A 73 33.75 18.85 11.90
C ILE A 73 32.37 19.07 11.24
N SER A 74 32.31 19.92 10.21
CA SER A 74 31.07 20.15 9.45
C SER A 74 30.60 18.87 8.74
N LEU A 75 31.55 18.14 8.15
CA LEU A 75 31.28 16.86 7.48
C LEU A 75 30.77 15.82 8.49
N GLU A 76 31.40 15.69 9.66
CA GLU A 76 30.94 14.76 10.70
C GLU A 76 29.50 15.06 11.16
N ILE A 77 29.17 16.33 11.38
CA ILE A 77 27.82 16.75 11.78
C ILE A 77 26.80 16.45 10.67
N SER A 78 27.17 16.69 9.41
CA SER A 78 26.31 16.42 8.25
C SER A 78 26.03 14.92 8.10
N VAL A 79 27.05 14.08 8.24
CA VAL A 79 26.91 12.61 8.20
C VAL A 79 26.07 12.12 9.37
N LEU A 80 26.26 12.68 10.58
CA LEU A 80 25.45 12.33 11.75
C LEU A 80 23.97 12.68 11.54
N LEU A 81 23.67 13.87 11.03
CA LEU A 81 22.30 14.29 10.73
C LEU A 81 21.63 13.38 9.70
N VAL A 82 22.32 13.06 8.60
CA VAL A 82 21.81 12.12 7.58
C VAL A 82 21.55 10.74 8.19
N SER A 83 22.45 10.25 9.04
CA SER A 83 22.30 8.95 9.70
C SER A 83 21.06 8.92 10.60
N ILE A 84 20.85 9.95 11.41
CA ILE A 84 19.64 10.09 12.25
C ILE A 84 18.38 10.14 11.38
N LYS A 85 18.40 10.85 10.25
CA LYS A 85 17.27 10.93 9.32
C LYS A 85 16.93 9.57 8.71
N ILE A 86 17.94 8.77 8.35
CA ILE A 86 17.74 7.40 7.85
C ILE A 86 17.08 6.53 8.92
N VAL A 87 17.58 6.54 10.15
CA VAL A 87 16.99 5.77 11.27
C VAL A 87 15.55 6.21 11.51
N TRP A 88 15.28 7.50 11.49
CA TRP A 88 13.93 8.04 11.67
C TRP A 88 12.99 7.62 10.53
N MET A 89 13.45 7.65 9.29
CA MET A 89 12.70 7.17 8.12
C MET A 89 12.34 5.68 8.27
N ILE A 90 13.32 4.84 8.64
CA ILE A 90 13.11 3.40 8.84
C ILE A 90 12.08 3.16 9.96
N HIS A 91 12.21 3.86 11.09
CA HIS A 91 11.25 3.75 12.18
C HIS A 91 9.84 4.17 11.75
N SER A 92 9.73 5.23 10.98
CA SER A 92 8.44 5.74 10.47
C SER A 92 7.76 4.79 9.47
N GLN A 93 8.53 3.98 8.73
CA GLN A 93 8.02 3.01 7.77
C GLN A 93 7.43 1.73 8.40
N HIS A 94 7.59 1.52 9.70
CA HIS A 94 7.18 0.28 10.38
C HIS A 94 5.67 -0.03 10.25
N LYS A 95 4.82 1.01 10.27
CA LYS A 95 3.35 0.86 10.13
C LYS A 95 2.95 0.39 8.73
N TYR A 96 3.62 0.91 7.70
CA TYR A 96 3.38 0.51 6.31
C TYR A 96 3.80 -0.95 6.07
N ASN A 97 4.97 -1.34 6.58
CA ASN A 97 5.46 -2.71 6.46
C ASN A 97 4.53 -3.72 7.15
N HIS A 98 4.02 -3.38 8.33
CA HIS A 98 3.04 -4.22 9.02
C HIS A 98 1.73 -4.36 8.23
N PHE A 99 1.28 -3.29 7.57
CA PHE A 99 0.08 -3.33 6.73
C PHE A 99 0.28 -4.18 5.46
N ILE A 100 1.42 -4.02 4.77
CA ILE A 100 1.77 -4.88 3.64
C ILE A 100 1.81 -6.34 4.05
N PHE A 101 2.41 -6.64 5.20
CA PHE A 101 2.44 -8.00 5.75
C PHE A 101 1.03 -8.55 5.95
N TRP A 102 0.12 -7.76 6.52
CA TRP A 102 -1.27 -8.17 6.73
C TRP A 102 -2.03 -8.44 5.42
N ILE A 103 -1.83 -7.60 4.40
CA ILE A 103 -2.38 -7.84 3.06
C ILE A 103 -1.83 -9.14 2.47
N LEU A 104 -0.52 -9.35 2.53
CA LEU A 104 0.12 -10.53 1.97
C LEU A 104 -0.42 -11.81 2.62
N ASN A 105 -0.56 -11.82 3.94
CA ASN A 105 -1.13 -12.96 4.68
C ASN A 105 -2.58 -13.24 4.28
N THR A 106 -3.37 -12.20 4.03
CA THR A 106 -4.76 -12.34 3.58
C THR A 106 -4.84 -12.92 2.16
N ILE A 107 -3.95 -12.46 1.26
CA ILE A 107 -3.85 -12.99 -0.10
C ILE A 107 -3.38 -14.45 -0.06
N GLU A 108 -2.37 -14.77 0.74
CA GLU A 108 -1.85 -16.13 0.91
C GLU A 108 -2.96 -17.09 1.35
N PHE A 109 -3.76 -16.70 2.35
CA PHE A 109 -4.89 -17.51 2.80
C PHE A 109 -5.94 -17.72 1.69
N ARG A 110 -6.28 -16.65 0.95
CA ARG A 110 -7.28 -16.72 -0.13
C ARG A 110 -6.80 -17.59 -1.29
N VAL A 111 -5.54 -17.46 -1.68
CA VAL A 111 -4.92 -18.29 -2.72
C VAL A 111 -4.89 -19.75 -2.31
N ASN A 112 -4.58 -20.04 -1.03
CA ASN A 112 -4.60 -21.41 -0.52
C ASN A 112 -6.01 -22.02 -0.52
N ASP A 113 -7.04 -21.26 -0.15
CA ASP A 113 -8.43 -21.72 -0.21
C ASP A 113 -8.88 -22.03 -1.65
N VAL A 114 -8.54 -21.15 -2.59
CA VAL A 114 -8.77 -21.40 -4.03
C VAL A 114 -8.04 -22.66 -4.48
N GLY A 115 -6.77 -22.85 -4.09
CA GLY A 115 -6.01 -24.07 -4.41
C GLY A 115 -6.67 -25.34 -3.88
N LYS A 116 -7.26 -25.31 -2.67
CA LYS A 116 -8.04 -26.44 -2.12
C LYS A 116 -9.31 -26.71 -2.92
N LYS A 117 -10.03 -25.66 -3.33
CA LYS A 117 -11.24 -25.78 -4.16
C LYS A 117 -10.91 -26.40 -5.52
N VAL A 118 -9.85 -25.95 -6.18
CA VAL A 118 -9.38 -26.51 -7.46
C VAL A 118 -9.05 -28.00 -7.31
N LYS A 119 -8.25 -28.37 -6.31
CA LYS A 119 -7.93 -29.80 -6.04
C LYS A 119 -9.18 -30.64 -5.77
N LYS A 120 -10.20 -30.09 -5.11
CA LYS A 120 -11.46 -30.79 -4.88
C LYS A 120 -12.20 -31.03 -6.20
N ILE A 121 -12.24 -30.03 -7.08
CA ILE A 121 -12.84 -30.14 -8.42
C ILE A 121 -12.10 -31.19 -9.26
N GLU A 122 -10.77 -31.16 -9.28
CA GLU A 122 -9.95 -32.17 -10.00
C GLU A 122 -10.26 -33.60 -9.54
N ARG A 123 -10.41 -33.81 -8.22
CA ARG A 123 -10.77 -35.14 -7.68
C ARG A 123 -12.16 -35.58 -8.13
N LEU A 124 -13.15 -34.69 -8.08
CA LEU A 124 -14.51 -35.00 -8.52
C LEU A 124 -14.57 -35.30 -10.02
N MET A 125 -13.84 -34.54 -10.85
CA MET A 125 -13.70 -34.85 -12.28
C MET A 125 -13.09 -36.22 -12.53
N ASN A 126 -11.99 -36.55 -11.85
CA ASN A 126 -11.33 -37.87 -11.97
C ASN A 126 -12.19 -39.04 -11.48
N GLU A 127 -13.15 -38.81 -10.59
CA GLU A 127 -14.13 -39.81 -10.16
C GLU A 127 -15.26 -39.98 -11.17
N VAL A 128 -15.69 -38.89 -11.82
CA VAL A 128 -16.70 -38.92 -12.89
C VAL A 128 -16.13 -39.59 -14.14
N GLU A 129 -14.89 -39.30 -14.52
CA GLU A 129 -14.24 -39.90 -15.71
C GLU A 129 -13.94 -41.39 -15.54
N ARG A 130 -13.82 -41.87 -14.29
CA ARG A 130 -13.62 -43.30 -13.98
C ARG A 130 -14.91 -44.11 -13.87
N ARG A 131 -16.08 -43.49 -14.03
CA ARG A 131 -17.39 -44.16 -14.07
C ARG A 131 -17.90 -44.22 -15.50
#